data_AF-A0A7J9VZZ2-F1
#
_entry.id   AF-A0A7J9VZZ2-F1
#
_cell.length_a   1.000
_cell.length_b   1.000
_cell.length_c   1.000
_cell.angle_alpha   90.00
_cell.angle_beta   90.00
_cell.angle_gamma   90.00
#
_symmetry.space_group_name_H-M   'P 1'
#
loop_
_entity.id
_entity.type
_entity.pdbx_description
1 polymer ?
#
loop_
_entity_poly.entity_id
_entity_poly.type
_entity_poly.pdbx_seq_one_letter_code
_entity_poly.pdbx_strand_id
1 'polypeptide(L)'
;MPDGGPGLRVTGWSTTGGDLRAAHFIGMHALQGLPLLALALGALGALGARGGRLHDERLRMGIAAVAAGAWLGLTALLTWQALRGHPLLEPDGLTLAVLGGLLLSTATGTAVLLRTVSRPHARREPTT
;
A
#
# COMPACT_ATOMS: atom_id res chain seq x y z
N MET A 1 -18.30 -13.99 30.32
CA MET A 1 -17.72 -12.63 30.37
C MET A 1 -18.57 -11.77 29.44
N PRO A 2 -18.82 -10.48 29.68
CA PRO A 2 -19.36 -9.62 28.63
C PRO A 2 -18.36 -9.64 27.47
N ASP A 3 -18.80 -10.03 26.28
CA ASP A 3 -17.93 -10.29 25.11
C ASP A 3 -17.30 -9.03 24.48
N GLY A 4 -17.23 -7.92 25.23
CA GLY A 4 -16.71 -6.65 24.76
C GLY A 4 -16.00 -5.93 25.90
N GLY A 5 -14.70 -6.15 26.01
CA GLY A 5 -13.83 -5.22 26.73
C GLY A 5 -13.89 -3.81 26.12
N PRO A 6 -13.20 -2.83 26.71
CA PRO A 6 -13.17 -1.46 26.18
C PRO A 6 -12.80 -1.42 24.69
N GLY A 7 -13.47 -0.53 23.95
CA GLY A 7 -13.27 -0.35 22.50
C GLY A 7 -12.94 1.10 22.14
N LEU A 8 -12.34 1.32 20.96
CA LEU A 8 -12.05 2.65 20.44
C LEU A 8 -13.34 3.46 20.24
N ARG A 9 -13.30 4.75 20.61
CA ARG A 9 -14.48 5.64 20.64
C ARG A 9 -15.22 5.77 19.31
N VAL A 10 -14.50 5.72 18.18
CA VAL A 10 -15.08 5.95 16.84
C VAL A 10 -15.44 4.63 16.15
N THR A 11 -14.52 3.66 16.15
CA THR A 11 -14.67 2.41 15.38
C THR A 11 -15.25 1.27 16.21
N GLY A 12 -15.20 1.38 17.54
CA GLY A 12 -15.56 0.31 18.47
C GLY A 12 -14.62 -0.90 18.40
N TRP A 13 -13.39 -0.75 17.88
CA TRP A 13 -12.43 -1.85 17.83
C TRP A 13 -11.85 -2.15 19.22
N SER A 14 -11.62 -3.43 19.52
CA SER A 14 -11.09 -3.86 20.82
C SER A 14 -9.77 -3.17 21.19
N THR A 15 -9.66 -2.68 22.42
CA THR A 15 -8.40 -2.17 23.00
C THR A 15 -7.70 -3.19 23.89
N THR A 16 -8.26 -4.39 24.04
CA THR A 16 -7.75 -5.42 24.97
C THR A 16 -7.33 -6.71 24.28
N GLY A 17 -7.81 -6.94 23.05
CA GLY A 17 -7.42 -8.11 22.25
C GLY A 17 -7.44 -7.81 20.77
N GLY A 18 -7.14 -8.83 19.97
CA GLY A 18 -7.15 -8.74 18.51
C GLY A 18 -8.56 -8.55 17.94
N ASP A 19 -8.68 -7.66 16.95
CA ASP A 19 -9.95 -7.34 16.28
C ASP A 19 -9.81 -7.40 14.76
N LEU A 20 -10.44 -8.40 14.13
CA LEU A 20 -10.41 -8.60 12.68
C LEU A 20 -11.21 -7.53 11.91
N ARG A 21 -12.08 -6.76 12.56
CA ARG A 21 -12.85 -5.69 11.92
C ARG A 21 -11.93 -4.60 11.39
N ALA A 22 -10.83 -4.32 12.08
CA ALA A 22 -9.82 -3.37 11.61
C ALA A 22 -9.19 -3.83 10.30
N ALA A 23 -8.70 -5.08 10.25
CA ALA A 23 -8.12 -5.65 9.04
C ALA A 23 -9.11 -5.72 7.88
N HIS A 24 -10.35 -6.15 8.15
CA HIS A 24 -11.42 -6.21 7.15
C HIS A 24 -11.79 -4.82 6.62
N PHE A 25 -11.91 -3.82 7.50
CA PHE A 25 -12.16 -2.43 7.12
C PHE A 25 -11.07 -1.94 6.17
N ILE A 26 -9.80 -2.06 6.55
CA ILE A 26 -8.68 -1.67 5.69
C ILE A 26 -8.67 -2.43 4.37
N GLY A 27 -8.95 -3.74 4.38
CA GLY A 27 -9.07 -4.54 3.16
C GLY A 27 -10.18 -4.07 2.23
N MET A 28 -11.36 -3.74 2.76
CA MET A 28 -12.47 -3.19 1.97
C MET A 28 -12.14 -1.83 1.35
N HIS A 29 -11.34 -1.00 2.04
CA HIS A 29 -10.90 0.28 1.49
C HIS A 29 -9.93 0.11 0.32
N ALA A 30 -9.26 -1.04 0.19
CA ALA A 30 -8.41 -1.33 -0.97
C ALA A 30 -9.21 -1.32 -2.28
N LEU A 31 -10.44 -1.87 -2.23
CA LEU A 31 -11.34 -1.98 -3.37
C LEU A 31 -11.77 -0.60 -3.90
N GLN A 32 -11.70 0.43 -3.05
CA GLN A 32 -11.99 1.82 -3.44
C GLN A 32 -10.69 2.57 -3.76
N GLY A 33 -9.68 2.46 -2.90
CA GLY A 33 -8.44 3.20 -3.00
C GLY A 33 -7.60 2.85 -4.22
N LEU A 34 -7.49 1.57 -4.58
CA LEU A 34 -6.66 1.15 -5.72
C LEU A 34 -7.24 1.60 -7.07
N PRO A 35 -8.55 1.44 -7.36
CA PRO A 35 -9.13 2.02 -8.58
C PRO A 35 -9.04 3.54 -8.62
N LEU A 36 -9.30 4.23 -7.50
CA LEU A 36 -9.19 5.69 -7.43
C LEU A 36 -7.75 6.16 -7.67
N LEU A 37 -6.76 5.45 -7.14
CA LEU A 37 -5.35 5.71 -7.41
C LEU A 37 -5.03 5.55 -8.90
N ALA A 38 -5.47 4.45 -9.52
CA ALA A 38 -5.24 4.22 -10.94
C ALA A 38 -5.86 5.33 -11.82
N LEU A 39 -7.11 5.73 -11.50
CA LEU A 39 -7.78 6.85 -12.17
C LEU A 39 -7.02 8.18 -11.96
N ALA A 40 -6.57 8.46 -10.74
CA ALA A 40 -5.81 9.67 -10.44
C ALA A 40 -4.47 9.70 -11.20
N LEU A 41 -3.74 8.58 -11.28
CA LEU A 41 -2.50 8.47 -12.07
C LEU A 41 -2.77 8.68 -13.56
N GLY A 42 -3.88 8.15 -14.08
CA GLY A 42 -4.35 8.38 -15.44
C GLY A 42 -4.62 9.85 -15.73
N ALA A 43 -5.43 10.48 -14.88
CA ALA A 43 -5.80 11.89 -14.99
C ALA A 43 -4.58 12.82 -14.90
N LEU A 44 -3.68 12.60 -13.93
CA LEU A 44 -2.44 13.36 -13.79
C LEU A 44 -1.51 13.20 -15.00
N GLY A 45 -1.43 11.99 -15.57
CA GLY A 45 -0.68 11.74 -16.80
C GLY A 45 -1.27 12.44 -18.03
N ALA A 46 -2.59 12.65 -18.07
CA ALA A 46 -3.28 13.36 -19.14
C ALA A 46 -3.20 14.90 -19.00
N LEU A 47 -3.26 15.42 -17.77
CA LEU A 47 -3.18 16.84 -17.46
C LEU A 47 -1.74 17.39 -17.45
N GLY A 48 -0.74 16.51 -17.30
CA GLY A 48 0.67 16.89 -17.27
C GLY A 48 1.21 17.40 -18.62
N ALA A 49 2.37 18.07 -18.57
CA ALA A 49 3.10 18.45 -19.78
C ALA A 49 3.42 17.20 -20.63
N ARG A 50 3.29 17.31 -21.96
CA ARG A 50 3.71 16.26 -22.90
C ARG A 50 5.17 15.89 -22.60
N GLY A 51 5.41 14.63 -22.19
CA GLY A 51 6.73 14.14 -21.77
C GLY A 51 6.94 13.98 -20.26
N GLY A 52 5.94 14.28 -19.42
CA GLY A 52 5.99 13.97 -17.99
C GLY A 52 6.06 12.46 -17.71
N ARG A 53 6.74 12.05 -16.62
CA ARG A 53 6.98 10.64 -16.27
C ARG A 53 5.68 9.81 -16.16
N LEU A 54 4.59 10.43 -15.73
CA LEU A 54 3.27 9.77 -15.59
C LEU A 54 2.58 9.49 -16.94
N HIS A 55 3.12 9.96 -18.06
CA HIS A 55 2.68 9.54 -19.39
C HIS A 55 3.11 8.10 -19.70
N ASP A 56 4.14 7.58 -19.00
CA ASP A 56 4.59 6.22 -19.16
C ASP A 56 3.63 5.24 -18.45
N GLU A 57 2.98 4.39 -19.23
CA GLU A 57 2.06 3.37 -18.74
C GLU A 57 2.74 2.37 -17.80
N ARG A 58 4.01 2.02 -18.05
CA ARG A 58 4.76 1.09 -17.19
C ARG A 58 4.98 1.69 -15.82
N LEU A 59 5.23 3.00 -15.73
CA LEU A 59 5.35 3.67 -14.44
C LEU A 59 4.02 3.65 -13.69
N ARG A 60 2.91 4.00 -14.35
CA ARG A 60 1.58 4.01 -13.72
C ARG A 60 1.18 2.63 -13.21
N MET A 61 1.33 1.60 -14.04
CA MET A 61 1.04 0.22 -13.65
C MET A 61 1.98 -0.28 -12.56
N GLY A 62 3.25 0.10 -12.59
CA GLY A 62 4.20 -0.21 -11.53
C GLY A 62 3.81 0.43 -10.19
N ILE A 63 3.40 1.70 -10.19
CA ILE A 63 2.95 2.39 -8.97
C ILE A 63 1.69 1.70 -8.43
N ALA A 64 0.73 1.39 -9.29
CA ALA A 64 -0.48 0.67 -8.91
C ALA A 64 -0.17 -0.72 -8.31
N ALA A 65 0.78 -1.45 -8.90
CA ALA A 65 1.21 -2.76 -8.41
C ALA A 65 1.91 -2.68 -7.03
N VAL A 66 2.82 -1.71 -6.85
CA VAL A 66 3.48 -1.47 -5.56
C VAL A 66 2.46 -1.08 -4.48
N ALA A 67 1.52 -0.20 -4.81
CA ALA A 67 0.44 0.20 -3.91
C ALA A 67 -0.46 -1.00 -3.54
N ALA A 68 -0.83 -1.82 -4.51
CA ALA A 68 -1.64 -3.02 -4.28
C ALA A 68 -0.90 -4.03 -3.37
N GLY A 69 0.38 -4.27 -3.62
CA GLY A 69 1.22 -5.14 -2.79
C GLY A 69 1.36 -4.62 -1.36
N ALA A 70 1.60 -3.31 -1.18
CA ALA A 70 1.68 -2.69 0.13
C ALA A 70 0.36 -2.79 0.91
N TRP A 71 -0.76 -2.54 0.23
CA TRP A 71 -2.09 -2.63 0.83
C TRP A 71 -2.43 -4.06 1.25
N LEU A 72 -2.16 -5.04 0.37
CA LEU A 72 -2.34 -6.45 0.67
C LEU A 72 -1.47 -6.89 1.86
N GLY A 73 -0.20 -6.47 1.87
CA GLY A 73 0.72 -6.75 2.97
C GLY A 73 0.23 -6.15 4.30
N LEU A 74 -0.29 -4.92 4.28
CA LEU A 74 -0.85 -4.28 5.47
C LEU A 74 -2.09 -5.02 5.96
N THR A 75 -3.03 -5.37 5.07
CA THR A 75 -4.22 -6.15 5.44
C THR A 75 -3.82 -7.50 6.05
N ALA A 76 -2.89 -8.22 5.43
CA ALA A 76 -2.40 -9.49 5.95
C ALA A 76 -1.71 -9.35 7.32
N LEU A 77 -0.88 -8.32 7.49
CA LEU A 77 -0.22 -8.01 8.77
C LEU A 77 -1.24 -7.73 9.88
N LEU A 78 -2.25 -6.90 9.61
CA LEU A 78 -3.31 -6.59 10.57
C LEU A 78 -4.16 -7.82 10.90
N THR A 79 -4.49 -8.65 9.91
CA THR A 79 -5.17 -9.94 10.14
C THR A 79 -4.33 -10.82 11.04
N TRP A 80 -3.03 -10.95 10.75
CA TRP A 80 -2.14 -11.78 11.53
C TRP A 80 -1.92 -11.27 12.96
N GLN A 81 -1.77 -9.96 13.15
CA GLN A 81 -1.73 -9.33 14.48
C GLN A 81 -3.00 -9.64 15.28
N ALA A 82 -4.18 -9.48 14.66
CA ALA A 82 -5.46 -9.76 15.30
C ALA A 82 -5.61 -11.24 15.68
N LEU A 83 -5.16 -12.16 14.82
CA LEU A 83 -5.14 -13.60 15.12
C LEU A 83 -4.19 -13.97 16.27
N ARG A 84 -3.15 -13.17 16.52
CA ARG A 84 -2.28 -13.30 17.69
C ARG A 84 -2.86 -12.68 18.96
N GLY A 85 -4.05 -12.08 18.89
CA GLY A 85 -4.75 -11.52 20.05
C GLY A 85 -4.23 -10.15 20.49
N HIS A 86 -3.38 -9.48 19.71
CA HIS A 86 -2.87 -8.16 20.07
C HIS A 86 -3.85 -7.04 19.68
N PRO A 87 -4.12 -6.07 20.56
CA PRO A 87 -4.86 -4.86 20.21
C PRO A 87 -4.21 -4.11 19.06
N LEU A 88 -5.00 -3.39 18.27
CA LEU A 88 -4.48 -2.63 17.12
C LEU A 88 -3.40 -1.61 17.53
N LEU A 89 -3.64 -0.91 18.64
CA LEU A 89 -2.78 0.18 19.14
C LEU A 89 -1.63 -0.29 20.03
N GLU A 90 -1.55 -1.58 20.35
CA GLU A 90 -0.48 -2.18 21.16
C GLU A 90 0.19 -3.34 20.40
N PRO A 91 0.83 -3.05 19.24
CA PRO A 91 1.55 -4.07 18.48
C PRO A 91 2.81 -4.54 19.23
N ASP A 92 3.11 -5.83 19.13
CA ASP A 92 4.36 -6.39 19.64
C ASP A 92 5.57 -6.03 18.76
N GLY A 93 6.78 -6.22 19.29
CA GLY A 93 8.02 -5.91 18.56
C GLY A 93 8.15 -6.66 17.23
N LEU A 94 7.57 -7.85 17.13
CA LEU A 94 7.53 -8.63 15.89
C LEU A 94 6.62 -7.98 14.84
N THR A 95 5.40 -7.56 15.22
CA THR A 95 4.50 -6.78 14.33
C THR A 95 5.22 -5.54 13.81
N LEU A 96 5.91 -4.81 14.70
CA LEU A 96 6.66 -3.62 14.32
C LEU A 96 7.81 -3.92 13.36
N ALA A 97 8.54 -5.01 13.57
CA ALA A 97 9.60 -5.44 12.66
C ALA A 97 9.06 -5.79 11.26
N VAL A 98 7.94 -6.52 11.18
CA VAL A 98 7.30 -6.86 9.90
C VAL A 98 6.73 -5.63 9.21
N LEU A 99 6.13 -4.70 9.96
CA LEU A 99 5.69 -3.41 9.45
C LEU A 99 6.88 -2.61 8.86
N GLY A 100 7.99 -2.54 9.60
CA GLY A 100 9.22 -1.90 9.12
C GLY A 100 9.74 -2.52 7.83
N GLY A 101 9.74 -3.85 7.74
CA GLY A 101 10.09 -4.59 6.53
C GLY A 101 9.17 -4.26 5.35
N LEU A 102 7.85 -4.23 5.58
CA LEU A 102 6.85 -3.88 4.56
C LEU A 102 7.02 -2.44 4.05
N LEU A 103 7.28 -1.49 4.94
CA LEU A 103 7.55 -0.10 4.57
C LEU A 103 8.83 0.00 3.76
N LEU A 104 9.90 -0.67 4.18
CA LEU A 104 11.18 -0.68 3.48
C LEU A 104 11.07 -1.32 2.08
N SER A 105 10.35 -2.44 1.95
CA SER A 105 10.14 -3.09 0.65
C SER A 105 9.31 -2.21 -0.29
N THR A 106 8.28 -1.54 0.24
CA THR A 106 7.44 -0.60 -0.52
C THR A 106 8.24 0.60 -1.01
N ALA A 107 9.04 1.21 -0.13
CA ALA A 107 9.92 2.33 -0.46
C ALA A 107 10.98 1.93 -1.50
N THR A 108 11.60 0.76 -1.32
CA THR A 108 12.61 0.23 -2.24
C THR A 108 12.00 -0.08 -3.60
N GLY A 109 10.85 -0.76 -3.66
CA GLY A 109 10.13 -1.05 -4.90
C GLY A 109 9.76 0.22 -5.66
N THR A 110 9.26 1.24 -4.95
CA THR A 110 8.96 2.56 -5.52
C THR A 110 10.22 3.24 -6.07
N ALA A 111 11.31 3.25 -5.30
CA ALA A 111 12.57 3.87 -5.73
C ALA A 111 13.18 3.16 -6.95
N VAL A 112 13.16 1.83 -6.98
CA VAL A 112 13.62 1.03 -8.13
C VAL A 112 12.78 1.34 -9.36
N LEU A 113 11.44 1.30 -9.22
CA LEU A 113 10.52 1.61 -10.31
C LEU A 113 10.78 3.00 -10.90
N LEU A 114 10.92 4.02 -10.05
CA LEU A 114 11.25 5.37 -10.47
C LEU A 114 12.59 5.43 -11.20
N ARG A 115 13.61 4.67 -10.78
CA ARG A 115 14.93 4.65 -11.42
C ARG A 115 14.97 3.91 -12.75
N THR A 116 14.20 2.83 -12.90
CA THR A 116 14.25 1.97 -14.10
C THR A 116 13.44 2.54 -15.26
N VAL A 117 12.27 3.12 -14.99
CA VAL A 117 11.38 3.66 -16.04
C VAL A 117 11.90 5.02 -16.56
N SER A 118 12.75 5.72 -15.80
CA SER A 118 13.33 7.00 -16.21
C SER A 118 14.59 6.91 -17.07
N ARG A 119 14.99 5.73 -17.56
CA ARG A 119 16.06 5.63 -18.56
C ARG A 119 15.46 5.81 -19.97
N PRO A 120 15.55 7.00 -20.59
CA PRO A 120 15.19 7.13 -22.00
C PRO A 120 16.01 6.13 -22.80
N HIS A 121 15.35 5.44 -23.74
CA HIS A 121 16.04 4.71 -24.80
C HIS A 121 17.06 5.68 -25.40
N ALA A 122 18.34 5.49 -25.09
CA ALA A 122 19.40 6.05 -25.88
C ALA A 122 19.16 5.50 -27.28
N ARG A 123 18.63 6.39 -28.14
CA ARG A 123 18.34 6.18 -29.53
C ARG A 123 19.56 5.48 -30.13
N ARG A 124 19.43 4.17 -30.40
CA ARG A 124 20.31 3.51 -31.36
C ARG A 124 19.94 4.14 -32.69
N GLU A 125 20.66 5.18 -33.09
CA GLU A 125 20.67 5.57 -34.49
C GLU A 125 21.31 4.42 -35.25
N PRO A 126 20.60 3.81 -36.22
CA PRO A 126 21.26 3.00 -37.23
C PRO A 126 22.16 3.95 -37.99
N THR A 127 23.47 3.76 -37.85
CA THR A 127 24.45 4.35 -38.76
C THR A 127 24.26 3.69 -40.11
N THR A 128 23.82 4.50 -41.08
CA THR A 128 23.92 4.35 -42.54
C THR A 128 23.32 3.11 -43.20
#